data_AF-A0A497M877-F1
#
_entry.id   AF-A0A497M877-F1
#
_cell.length_a   1.000
_cell.length_b   1.000
_cell.length_c   1.000
_cell.angle_alpha   90.00
_cell.angle_beta   90.00
_cell.angle_gamma   90.00
#
_symmetry.space_group_name_H-M   'P 1'
#
loop_
_entity.id
_entity.type
_entity.pdbx_description
1 polymer ?
#
loop_
_entity_poly.entity_id
_entity_poly.type
_entity_poly.pdbx_seq_one_letter_code
_entity_poly.pdbx_strand_id
1 'polypeptide(L)'
;MNVRLRKGFGNKQGISPILATLLLIVIAVAAIIVTYAWITTYMGGATSRAGVYLQKDAVSWEPGNITIYVRNTGTEDAYIDKVYIGTSESNLELQSSVTFNPASGFVAKEGGLVTIIVQYDWSNDTWYYFRIVPKVGEPLTFQAKSP
;
A
#
# COMPACT_ATOMS: atom_id res chain seq x y z
N MET A 1 79.40 -26.55 11.82
CA MET A 1 79.68 -25.13 11.49
C MET A 1 78.46 -24.55 10.78
N ASN A 2 77.65 -23.81 11.55
CA ASN A 2 76.58 -22.84 11.26
C ASN A 2 75.76 -22.91 9.96
N VAL A 3 74.49 -23.30 10.12
CA VAL A 3 73.37 -22.99 9.22
C VAL A 3 73.08 -21.49 9.28
N ARG A 4 73.15 -20.79 8.14
CA ARG A 4 72.72 -19.38 8.02
C ARG A 4 71.33 -19.31 7.38
N LEU A 5 70.29 -19.19 8.20
CA LEU A 5 68.95 -18.79 7.75
C LEU A 5 68.97 -17.30 7.41
N ARG A 6 68.97 -16.95 6.12
CA ARG A 6 68.72 -15.57 5.66
C ARG A 6 67.23 -15.26 5.79
N LYS A 7 66.88 -14.49 6.81
CA LYS A 7 65.53 -13.95 7.01
C LYS A 7 65.29 -12.82 6.02
N GLY A 8 64.62 -13.13 4.91
CA GLY A 8 64.17 -12.12 3.95
C GLY A 8 62.95 -11.38 4.49
N PHE A 9 63.15 -10.37 5.35
CA PHE A 9 62.15 -9.32 5.51
C PHE A 9 62.38 -8.29 4.40
N GLY A 10 61.85 -8.62 3.22
CA GLY A 10 61.71 -7.65 2.14
C GLY A 10 60.89 -6.48 2.65
N ASN A 11 61.45 -5.28 2.46
CA ASN A 11 60.88 -3.99 2.82
C ASN A 11 59.41 -3.93 2.38
N LYS A 12 58.46 -3.97 3.33
CA LYS A 12 57.04 -3.73 3.06
C LYS A 12 56.90 -2.25 2.76
N GLN A 13 57.12 -1.87 1.51
CA GLN A 13 56.84 -0.52 1.03
C GLN A 13 55.36 -0.27 1.27
N GLY A 14 55.06 0.60 2.23
CA GLY A 14 53.70 1.03 2.49
C GLY A 14 53.14 1.64 1.21
N ILE A 15 51.91 1.26 0.87
CA ILE A 15 51.13 1.99 -0.13
C ILE A 15 51.25 3.47 0.24
N SER A 16 51.65 4.31 -0.72
CA SER A 16 51.82 5.75 -0.49
C SER A 16 50.58 6.26 0.25
N PRO A 17 50.73 6.92 1.41
CA PRO A 17 49.59 7.38 2.22
C PRO A 17 48.59 8.22 1.41
N ILE A 18 49.07 8.90 0.37
CA ILE A 18 48.27 9.72 -0.55
C ILE A 18 47.48 8.83 -1.53
N LEU A 19 48.06 7.74 -2.03
CA LEU A 19 47.34 6.79 -2.88
C LEU A 19 46.27 6.05 -2.09
N ALA A 20 46.54 5.75 -0.82
CA ALA A 20 45.58 5.13 0.07
C ALA A 20 44.38 6.05 0.34
N THR A 21 44.59 7.34 0.60
CA THR A 21 43.49 8.28 0.85
C THR A 21 42.65 8.54 -0.39
N LEU A 22 43.27 8.65 -1.58
CA LEU A 22 42.53 8.79 -2.83
C LEU A 22 41.64 7.57 -3.11
N LEU A 23 42.18 6.37 -2.92
CA LEU A 23 41.42 5.14 -3.08
C LEU A 23 40.29 5.02 -2.05
N LEU A 24 40.53 5.42 -0.80
CA LEU A 24 39.49 5.47 0.24
C LEU A 24 38.37 6.43 -0.11
N ILE A 25 38.67 7.62 -0.65
CA ILE A 25 37.66 8.59 -1.07
C ILE A 25 36.81 8.02 -2.21
N VAL A 26 37.43 7.38 -3.21
CA VAL A 26 36.70 6.77 -4.35
C VAL A 26 35.73 5.69 -3.86
N ILE A 27 36.17 4.82 -2.96
CA ILE A 27 35.31 3.77 -2.39
C ILE A 27 34.19 4.41 -1.55
N ALA A 28 34.48 5.45 -0.77
CA ALA A 28 33.48 6.13 0.04
C ALA A 28 32.38 6.76 -0.85
N VAL A 29 32.77 7.45 -1.93
CA VAL A 29 31.81 8.03 -2.88
C VAL A 29 31.00 6.94 -3.58
N ALA A 30 31.64 5.86 -4.02
CA ALA A 30 30.95 4.74 -4.65
C ALA A 30 29.92 4.10 -3.70
N ALA A 31 30.28 3.91 -2.43
CA ALA A 31 29.38 3.37 -1.42
C ALA A 31 28.15 4.27 -1.20
N ILE A 32 28.33 5.60 -1.14
CA ILE A 32 27.22 6.57 -0.98
C ILE A 32 26.26 6.52 -2.18
N ILE A 33 26.77 6.40 -3.40
CA ILE A 33 25.93 6.30 -4.60
C ILE A 33 25.09 5.03 -4.57
N VAL A 34 25.68 3.90 -4.19
CA VAL A 34 24.98 2.61 -4.09
C VAL A 34 23.90 2.66 -3.00
N THR A 35 24.20 3.21 -1.82
CA THR A 35 23.19 3.32 -0.75
C THR A 35 22.05 4.26 -1.16
N TYR A 36 22.34 5.38 -1.82
CA TYR A 36 21.31 6.29 -2.33
C TYR A 36 20.41 5.60 -3.37
N ALA A 37 21.00 4.91 -4.35
CA ALA A 37 20.24 4.19 -5.38
C ALA A 37 19.39 3.05 -4.80
N TRP A 38 19.90 2.35 -3.78
CA TRP A 38 19.15 1.30 -3.09
C TRP A 38 17.98 1.85 -2.27
N ILE A 39 18.20 2.96 -1.54
CA ILE A 39 17.16 3.63 -0.75
C ILE A 39 16.02 4.10 -1.65
N THR A 40 16.30 4.75 -2.77
CA THR A 40 15.26 5.25 -3.68
C THR A 40 14.48 4.11 -4.34
N THR A 41 15.14 3.01 -4.71
CA THR A 41 14.48 1.82 -5.28
C THR A 41 13.59 1.13 -4.25
N TYR A 42 14.08 0.94 -3.02
CA TYR A 42 13.32 0.31 -1.95
C TYR A 42 12.13 1.17 -1.51
N MET A 43 12.33 2.48 -1.32
CA MET A 43 11.27 3.41 -0.95
C MET A 43 10.23 3.59 -2.07
N GLY A 44 10.65 3.56 -3.34
CA GLY A 44 9.75 3.62 -4.49
C GLY A 44 8.81 2.41 -4.59
N GLY A 45 9.24 1.23 -4.13
CA GLY A 45 8.40 0.02 -4.07
C GLY A 45 7.60 -0.15 -2.77
N ALA A 46 8.01 0.49 -1.68
CA ALA A 46 7.44 0.26 -0.34
C ALA A 46 6.20 1.11 -0.01
N THR A 47 5.71 1.94 -0.92
CA THR A 47 4.52 2.79 -0.67
C THR A 47 3.19 2.08 -0.96
N SER A 48 3.22 0.94 -1.67
CA SER A 48 2.00 0.19 -1.97
C SER A 48 1.69 -0.79 -0.84
N ARG A 49 0.46 -0.75 -0.34
CA ARG A 49 0.00 -1.69 0.70
C ARG A 49 -0.18 -3.06 0.06
N ALA A 50 0.54 -4.05 0.57
CA ALA A 50 0.44 -5.42 0.06
C ALA A 50 -0.99 -5.96 0.21
N GLY A 51 -1.45 -6.65 -0.84
CA GLY A 51 -2.78 -7.28 -0.90
C GLY A 51 -3.89 -6.35 -1.40
N VAL A 52 -5.14 -6.70 -1.06
CA VAL A 52 -6.32 -5.87 -1.35
C VAL A 52 -6.48 -4.83 -0.24
N TYR A 53 -6.52 -3.55 -0.61
CA TYR A 53 -6.75 -2.48 0.35
C TYR A 53 -7.78 -1.49 -0.19
N LEU A 54 -9.00 -1.55 0.35
CA LEU A 54 -10.12 -0.73 -0.09
C LEU A 54 -10.21 0.57 0.73
N GLN A 55 -10.50 1.67 0.06
CA GLN A 55 -10.70 3.00 0.66
C GLN A 55 -11.99 3.62 0.15
N LYS A 56 -12.68 4.35 1.04
CA LYS A 56 -13.84 5.15 0.67
C LYS A 56 -13.37 6.47 0.06
N ASP A 57 -13.78 6.73 -1.18
CA ASP A 57 -13.61 8.04 -1.79
C ASP A 57 -14.77 8.95 -1.36
N ALA A 58 -15.99 8.62 -1.79
CA ALA A 58 -17.17 9.45 -1.58
C ALA A 58 -18.43 8.63 -1.33
N VAL A 59 -19.44 9.28 -0.77
CA VAL A 59 -20.81 8.75 -0.61
C VAL A 59 -21.76 9.83 -1.13
N SER A 60 -22.64 9.45 -2.05
CA SER A 60 -23.73 10.28 -2.55
C SER A 60 -25.05 9.73 -2.04
N TRP A 61 -25.93 10.64 -1.67
CA TRP A 61 -27.22 10.35 -1.08
C TRP A 61 -28.31 10.81 -2.04
N GLU A 62 -29.00 9.87 -2.64
CA GLU A 62 -30.09 10.12 -3.59
C GLU A 62 -31.39 9.56 -2.99
N PRO A 63 -32.56 10.13 -3.28
CA PRO A 63 -33.82 9.57 -2.78
C PRO A 63 -33.95 8.07 -3.14
N GLY A 64 -34.05 7.21 -2.13
CA GLY A 64 -34.13 5.76 -2.27
C GLY A 64 -32.82 5.04 -2.64
N ASN A 65 -31.70 5.75 -2.81
CA ASN A 65 -30.41 5.15 -3.16
C ASN A 65 -29.23 5.77 -2.39
N ILE A 66 -28.27 4.92 -2.01
CA ILE A 66 -26.97 5.36 -1.50
C ILE A 66 -25.90 4.88 -2.49
N THR A 67 -25.15 5.82 -3.04
CA THR A 67 -24.07 5.54 -4.00
C THR A 67 -22.72 5.72 -3.32
N ILE A 68 -21.94 4.64 -3.23
CA ILE A 68 -20.65 4.59 -2.56
C ILE A 68 -19.54 4.41 -3.59
N TYR A 69 -18.52 5.25 -3.52
CA TYR A 69 -17.34 5.17 -4.37
C TYR A 69 -16.19 4.56 -3.57
N VAL A 70 -15.70 3.42 -4.03
CA VAL A 70 -14.62 2.66 -3.37
C VAL A 70 -13.42 2.55 -4.31
N ARG A 71 -12.24 2.84 -3.78
CA ARG A 71 -10.96 2.72 -4.47
C ARG A 71 -10.14 1.58 -3.89
N ASN A 72 -9.48 0.80 -4.72
CA ASN A 72 -8.48 -0.16 -4.27
C ASN A 72 -7.09 0.46 -4.41
N THR A 73 -6.41 0.72 -3.28
CA THR A 73 -5.04 1.25 -3.25
C THR A 73 -4.00 0.20 -2.86
N GLY A 74 -4.40 -1.08 -2.87
CA GLY A 74 -3.50 -2.21 -2.67
C GLY A 74 -2.78 -2.67 -3.94
N THR A 75 -1.94 -3.69 -3.79
CA THR A 75 -1.15 -4.32 -4.87
C THR A 75 -1.87 -5.46 -5.59
N GLU A 76 -3.03 -5.91 -5.09
CA GLU A 76 -3.82 -7.01 -5.67
C GLU A 76 -5.20 -6.53 -6.10
N ASP A 77 -5.75 -7.16 -7.15
CA ASP A 77 -7.09 -6.86 -7.63
C ASP A 77 -8.16 -7.35 -6.64
N ALA A 78 -9.26 -6.61 -6.55
CA ALA A 78 -10.34 -6.91 -5.62
C ALA A 78 -11.66 -7.18 -6.34
N TYR A 79 -12.51 -7.98 -5.72
CA TYR A 79 -13.90 -8.18 -6.11
C TYR A 79 -14.78 -7.96 -4.89
N ILE A 80 -15.76 -7.08 -4.98
CA ILE A 80 -16.73 -6.87 -3.90
C ILE A 80 -17.69 -8.06 -3.84
N ASP A 81 -17.92 -8.59 -2.64
CA ASP A 81 -18.81 -9.74 -2.40
C ASP A 81 -20.09 -9.33 -1.68
N LYS A 82 -19.95 -8.59 -0.56
CA LYS A 82 -21.08 -8.22 0.29
C LYS A 82 -21.00 -6.76 0.71
N VAL A 83 -22.17 -6.13 0.81
CA VAL A 83 -22.32 -4.77 1.28
C VAL A 83 -23.32 -4.77 2.42
N TYR A 84 -22.92 -4.19 3.55
CA TYR A 84 -23.76 -4.05 4.72
C TYR A 84 -23.95 -2.58 5.05
N ILE A 85 -25.16 -2.23 5.47
CA ILE A 85 -25.54 -0.89 5.91
C ILE A 85 -26.29 -1.04 7.23
N GLY A 86 -26.09 -0.10 8.15
CA GLY A 86 -26.83 -0.03 9.40
C GLY A 86 -26.77 1.36 10.02
N THR A 87 -27.53 1.55 11.09
CA THR A 87 -27.53 2.79 11.90
C THR A 87 -26.56 2.72 13.09
N SER A 88 -25.92 1.58 13.31
CA SER A 88 -24.85 1.38 14.29
C SER A 88 -23.83 0.33 13.80
N GLU A 89 -22.61 0.34 14.36
CA GLU A 89 -21.59 -0.68 14.05
C GLU A 89 -22.00 -2.09 14.47
N SER A 90 -22.82 -2.21 15.51
CA SER A 90 -23.29 -3.49 16.05
C SER A 90 -24.51 -4.07 15.31
N ASN A 91 -25.19 -3.26 14.49
CA ASN A 91 -26.41 -3.64 13.78
C ASN A 91 -26.28 -3.34 12.29
N LEU A 92 -25.49 -4.16 11.59
CA LEU A 92 -25.26 -4.05 10.15
C LEU A 92 -26.08 -5.11 9.40
N GLU A 93 -26.91 -4.68 8.47
CA GLU A 93 -27.76 -5.56 7.67
C GLU A 93 -27.17 -5.76 6.27
N LEU A 94 -27.17 -7.02 5.80
CA LEU A 94 -26.73 -7.37 4.46
C LEU A 94 -27.73 -6.82 3.44
N GLN A 95 -27.23 -6.06 2.47
CA GLN A 95 -28.04 -5.46 1.43
C GLN A 95 -28.17 -6.42 0.25
N SER A 96 -29.40 -6.61 -0.22
CA SER A 96 -29.74 -7.52 -1.34
C SER A 96 -29.90 -6.78 -2.66
N SER A 97 -30.39 -5.53 -2.63
CA SER A 97 -30.56 -4.67 -3.80
C SER A 97 -29.31 -3.81 -4.05
N VAL A 98 -28.22 -4.45 -4.44
CA VAL A 98 -26.92 -3.81 -4.71
C VAL A 98 -26.56 -3.94 -6.19
N THR A 99 -26.21 -2.83 -6.82
CA THR A 99 -25.70 -2.77 -8.19
C THR A 99 -24.26 -2.26 -8.18
N PHE A 100 -23.39 -2.88 -8.97
CA PHE A 100 -22.00 -2.49 -9.10
C PHE A 100 -21.72 -1.86 -10.47
N ASN A 101 -20.78 -0.93 -10.52
CA ASN A 101 -20.18 -0.45 -11.75
C ASN A 101 -18.65 -0.44 -11.59
N PRO A 102 -17.91 -1.33 -12.28
CA PRO A 102 -18.38 -2.34 -13.24
C PRO A 102 -19.27 -3.43 -12.60
N ALA A 103 -20.18 -4.02 -13.38
CA ALA A 103 -21.20 -4.97 -12.88
C ALA A 103 -20.64 -6.22 -12.18
N SER A 104 -19.39 -6.58 -12.48
CA SER A 104 -18.68 -7.68 -11.82
C SER A 104 -18.24 -7.37 -10.37
N GLY A 105 -18.36 -6.11 -9.93
CA GLY A 105 -17.79 -5.65 -8.65
C GLY A 105 -16.25 -5.65 -8.65
N PHE A 106 -15.63 -5.70 -9.83
CA PHE A 106 -14.18 -5.70 -9.99
C PHE A 106 -13.58 -4.33 -9.67
N VAL A 107 -12.48 -4.33 -8.93
CA VAL A 107 -11.71 -3.14 -8.57
C VAL A 107 -10.24 -3.42 -8.85
N ALA A 108 -9.70 -2.80 -9.90
CA ALA A 108 -8.30 -2.95 -10.25
C ALA A 108 -7.39 -2.48 -9.10
N LYS A 109 -6.25 -3.15 -8.93
CA LYS A 109 -5.18 -2.71 -8.02
C LYS A 109 -4.66 -1.31 -8.35
N GLU A 110 -3.91 -0.72 -7.43
CA GLU A 110 -3.14 0.53 -7.64
C GLU A 110 -4.00 1.73 -8.09
N GLY A 111 -5.22 1.83 -7.58
CA GLY A 111 -6.09 3.00 -7.72
C GLY A 111 -7.37 2.77 -8.53
N GLY A 112 -7.72 1.53 -8.86
CA GLY A 112 -9.00 1.22 -9.51
C GLY A 112 -10.20 1.63 -8.67
N LEU A 113 -11.30 1.99 -9.35
CA LEU A 113 -12.54 2.47 -8.73
C LEU A 113 -13.70 1.54 -9.04
N VAL A 114 -14.56 1.34 -8.05
CA VAL A 114 -15.88 0.73 -8.20
C VAL A 114 -16.94 1.64 -7.57
N THR A 115 -18.05 1.77 -8.28
CA THR A 115 -19.25 2.43 -7.76
C THR A 115 -20.23 1.36 -7.30
N ILE A 116 -20.73 1.50 -6.08
CA ILE A 116 -21.69 0.62 -5.46
C ILE A 116 -22.97 1.42 -5.26
N ILE A 117 -24.06 1.02 -5.89
CA ILE A 117 -25.37 1.67 -5.78
C ILE A 117 -26.25 0.72 -4.98
N VAL A 118 -26.71 1.17 -3.81
CA VAL A 118 -27.58 0.39 -2.93
C VAL A 118 -28.95 1.06 -2.88
N GLN A 119 -30.00 0.32 -3.21
CA GLN A 119 -31.37 0.78 -2.96
C GLN A 119 -31.63 0.71 -1.46
N TYR A 120 -31.76 1.87 -0.82
CA TYR A 120 -31.87 1.99 0.62
C TYR A 120 -32.63 3.27 0.98
N ASP A 121 -33.67 3.12 1.80
CA ASP A 121 -34.43 4.25 2.33
C ASP A 121 -33.68 4.86 3.53
N TRP A 122 -33.17 6.07 3.35
CA TRP A 122 -32.45 6.81 4.38
C TRP A 122 -33.21 8.06 4.81
N SER A 123 -32.93 8.52 6.02
CA SER A 123 -33.48 9.75 6.60
C SER A 123 -32.39 10.80 6.67
N ASN A 124 -32.77 12.06 6.45
CA ASN A 124 -31.86 13.20 6.57
C ASN A 124 -31.28 13.29 8.00
N ASP A 125 -30.13 13.97 8.12
CA ASP A 125 -29.41 14.20 9.37
C ASP A 125 -29.03 12.94 10.19
N THR A 126 -29.01 11.75 9.57
CA THR A 126 -28.80 10.47 10.25
C THR A 126 -27.41 9.88 9.95
N TRP A 127 -26.76 9.30 10.96
CA TRP A 127 -25.50 8.58 10.80
C TRP A 127 -25.76 7.14 10.33
N TYR A 128 -25.07 6.73 9.28
CA TYR A 128 -25.06 5.37 8.78
C TYR A 128 -23.65 4.78 8.80
N TYR A 129 -23.59 3.49 9.05
CA TYR A 129 -22.39 2.68 9.12
C TYR A 129 -22.40 1.69 7.97
N PHE A 130 -21.25 1.55 7.32
CA PHE A 130 -21.05 0.78 6.12
C PHE A 130 -19.96 -0.24 6.35
N ARG A 131 -20.19 -1.46 5.85
CA ARG A 131 -19.17 -2.51 5.80
C ARG A 131 -19.20 -3.17 4.43
N ILE A 132 -18.11 -3.03 3.70
CA ILE A 132 -17.95 -3.53 2.34
C ILE A 132 -16.92 -4.64 2.38
N VAL A 133 -17.36 -5.86 2.06
CA VAL A 133 -16.55 -7.07 2.17
C VAL A 133 -16.10 -7.49 0.77
N PRO A 134 -14.79 -7.43 0.47
CA PRO A 134 -14.26 -8.07 -0.72
C PRO A 134 -14.24 -9.59 -0.56
N LYS A 135 -14.17 -10.33 -1.69
CA LYS A 135 -14.00 -11.80 -1.68
C LYS A 135 -12.74 -12.24 -0.91
N VAL A 136 -11.69 -11.43 -0.97
CA VAL A 136 -10.41 -11.66 -0.29
C VAL A 136 -9.90 -10.31 0.24
N GLY A 137 -9.34 -10.33 1.45
CA GLY A 137 -8.79 -9.14 2.11
C GLY A 137 -9.66 -8.63 3.27
N GLU A 138 -9.25 -7.52 3.83
CA GLU A 138 -9.95 -6.89 4.96
C GLU A 138 -11.19 -6.13 4.46
N PRO A 139 -12.32 -6.20 5.18
CA PRO A 139 -13.49 -5.40 4.84
C PRO A 139 -13.24 -3.92 5.09
N LEU A 140 -13.72 -3.08 4.17
CA LEU A 140 -13.75 -1.63 4.36
C LEU A 140 -14.94 -1.26 5.25
N THR A 141 -14.66 -0.67 6.41
CA THR A 141 -15.67 -0.13 7.32
C THR A 141 -15.55 1.38 7.45
N PHE A 142 -16.68 2.09 7.38
CA PHE A 142 -16.72 3.54 7.62
C PHE A 142 -18.12 4.00 8.02
N GLN A 143 -18.24 5.23 8.49
CA GLN A 143 -19.50 5.90 8.75
C GLN A 143 -19.64 7.16 7.91
N ALA A 144 -20.87 7.51 7.54
CA ALA A 144 -21.17 8.77 6.87
C ALA A 144 -22.52 9.30 7.37
N LYS A 145 -22.61 10.62 7.52
CA LYS A 145 -23.85 11.31 7.84
C LYS A 145 -24.57 11.66 6.54
N SER A 146 -25.87 11.40 6.50
CA SER A 146 -26.72 11.88 5.41
C SER A 146 -26.80 13.42 5.42
N PRO A 147 -27.13 14.04 4.27
CA PRO A 147 -27.42 15.47 4.21
C PRO A 147 -28.62 15.88 5.07
#